data_AF-A0AA51HV52-F1
#
_entry.id   AF-A0AA51HV52-F1
#
_cell.length_a   1.000
_cell.length_b   1.000
_cell.length_c   1.000
_cell.angle_alpha   90.00
_cell.angle_beta   90.00
_cell.angle_gamma   90.00
#
_symmetry.space_group_name_H-M   'P 1'
#
loop_
_entity.id
_entity.type
_entity.pdbx_description
1 polymer ?
#
loop_
_entity_poly.entity_id
_entity_poly.type
_entity_poly.pdbx_seq_one_letter_code
_entity_poly.pdbx_strand_id
1 'polypeptide(L)'
;TEYAIGNASKIKVVGSTGAYTRDFEEMTKKLSDVENSLESAKLGQSTVTELLSNISRLQDQLSGAEKNVKLSNENLNAITSDINLGNVTLDGLRVSIDDLKRKSLELGNNATKLQEANLEGALNLTREAKERAVKAADEAENVQTIIANTDRQIKNTDRLIELQYANFNNTQNENDKKLDELRQQLLDLQSQLPKINEKMCGQESDTCDICGGAGCGKCGGISCDQGAITKAEQAFDFANKTEHRIKDHELTAEDLFRSVSQIKQDTVSVRS
;
A
#
# COMPACT_ATOMS: atom_id res chain seq x y z
N THR A 1 48.15 29.17 43.20
CA THR A 1 49.41 28.71 43.82
C THR A 1 50.24 29.88 44.35
N GLU A 2 50.42 30.97 43.60
CA GLU A 2 51.14 32.17 44.07
C GLU A 2 50.52 32.84 45.32
N TYR A 3 49.18 32.84 45.45
CA TYR A 3 48.49 33.39 46.64
C TYR A 3 48.80 32.63 47.93
N ALA A 4 48.90 31.30 47.87
CA ALA A 4 49.23 30.46 49.02
C ALA A 4 50.70 30.64 49.46
N ILE A 5 51.61 30.80 48.49
CA ILE A 5 53.03 31.07 48.75
C ILE A 5 53.22 32.46 49.37
N GLY A 6 52.49 33.47 48.88
CA GLY A 6 52.51 34.82 49.43
C GLY A 6 52.07 34.90 50.90
N ASN A 7 50.99 34.20 51.25
CA ASN A 7 50.49 34.14 52.63
C ASN A 7 51.41 33.32 53.56
N ALA A 8 51.97 32.20 53.08
CA ALA A 8 52.96 31.43 53.84
C ALA A 8 54.22 32.26 54.15
N SER A 9 54.67 33.10 53.22
CA SER A 9 55.82 33.99 53.46
C SER A 9 55.52 35.09 54.49
N LYS A 10 54.30 35.64 54.50
CA LYS A 10 53.86 36.62 55.51
C LYS A 10 53.72 35.99 56.89
N ILE A 11 53.27 34.74 56.99
CA ILE A 11 53.21 34.02 58.27
C ILE A 11 54.61 33.73 58.83
N LYS A 12 55.61 33.47 57.97
CA LYS A 12 57.01 33.30 58.43
C LYS A 12 57.60 34.59 59.04
N VAL A 13 57.18 35.76 58.58
CA VAL A 13 57.71 37.07 59.02
C VAL A 13 56.89 37.67 60.18
N VAL A 14 55.62 37.31 60.31
CA VAL A 14 54.69 37.85 61.34
C VAL A 14 54.30 36.81 62.40
N GLY A 15 54.70 35.54 62.22
CA GLY A 15 54.48 34.46 63.18
C GLY A 15 55.26 34.70 64.46
N SER A 16 54.60 34.49 65.59
CA SER A 16 55.02 34.81 66.97
C SER A 16 56.48 34.46 67.31
N THR A 17 57.09 33.50 66.63
CA THR A 17 58.51 33.16 66.78
C THR A 17 59.44 34.33 66.43
N GLY A 18 59.18 35.11 65.38
CA GLY A 18 60.08 36.23 65.03
C GLY A 18 60.03 37.38 66.04
N ALA A 19 58.84 37.68 66.57
CA ALA A 19 58.62 38.80 67.47
C ALA A 19 59.19 38.54 68.87
N TYR A 20 58.98 37.33 69.43
CA TYR A 20 59.34 37.05 70.81
C TYR A 20 60.68 36.34 70.98
N THR A 21 61.23 35.66 69.96
CA THR A 21 62.56 35.01 70.08
C THR A 21 63.64 36.01 70.45
N ARG A 22 63.62 37.20 69.83
CA ARG A 22 64.58 38.26 70.14
C ARG A 22 64.48 38.72 71.61
N ASP A 23 63.25 38.83 72.13
CA ASP A 23 63.02 39.26 73.51
C ASP A 23 63.45 38.16 74.51
N PHE A 24 63.23 36.88 74.18
CA PHE A 24 63.72 35.73 74.96
C PHE A 24 65.25 35.63 74.97
N GLU A 25 65.90 35.80 73.82
CA GLU A 25 67.36 35.84 73.71
C GLU A 25 67.96 37.00 74.53
N GLU A 26 67.34 38.19 74.45
CA GLU A 26 67.79 39.36 75.22
C GLU A 26 67.63 39.16 76.72
N MET A 27 66.52 38.58 77.18
CA MET A 27 66.31 38.24 78.59
C MET A 27 67.31 37.19 79.09
N THR A 28 67.56 36.15 78.30
CA THR A 28 68.55 35.10 78.64
C THR A 28 69.95 35.68 78.78
N LYS A 29 70.33 36.57 77.86
CA LYS A 29 71.62 37.28 77.89
C LYS A 29 71.75 38.17 79.12
N LYS A 30 70.73 38.98 79.43
CA LYS A 30 70.71 39.83 80.63
C LYS A 30 70.82 39.00 81.91
N LEU A 31 70.15 37.85 81.99
CA LEU A 31 70.26 36.94 83.12
C LEU A 31 71.67 36.36 83.26
N SER A 32 72.31 35.97 82.16
CA SER A 32 73.70 35.51 82.16
C SER A 32 74.69 36.61 82.57
N ASP A 33 74.50 37.85 82.11
CA ASP A 33 75.34 38.98 82.49
C ASP A 33 75.26 39.29 84.00
N VAL A 34 74.05 39.16 84.57
CA VAL A 34 73.82 39.31 86.02
C VAL A 34 74.44 38.14 86.80
N GLU A 35 74.32 36.92 86.31
CA GLU A 35 74.96 35.72 86.89
C GLU A 35 76.48 35.88 86.97
N ASN A 36 77.12 36.22 85.84
CA ASN A 36 78.57 36.47 85.75
C ASN A 36 79.03 37.61 86.67
N SER A 37 78.23 38.68 86.76
CA SER A 37 78.54 39.82 87.64
C SER A 37 78.46 39.42 89.12
N LEU A 38 77.50 38.58 89.50
CA LEU A 38 77.36 38.06 90.86
C LEU A 38 78.51 37.12 91.25
N GLU A 39 78.95 36.27 90.32
CA GLU A 39 80.10 35.38 90.55
C GLU A 39 81.40 36.17 90.78
N SER A 40 81.54 37.35 90.16
CA SER A 40 82.71 38.22 90.32
C SER A 40 82.75 38.97 91.67
N ALA A 41 81.61 39.16 92.33
CA ALA A 41 81.43 40.00 93.52
C ALA A 41 81.57 39.28 94.88
N LYS A 42 82.40 38.21 94.98
CA LYS A 42 82.60 37.27 96.13
C LYS A 42 82.93 37.90 97.51
N LEU A 43 82.05 38.72 98.08
CA LEU A 43 82.09 39.24 99.46
C LEU A 43 80.65 39.25 100.03
N GLY A 44 80.11 38.08 100.36
CA GLY A 44 78.79 37.90 100.97
C GLY A 44 78.22 36.49 100.75
N GLN A 45 78.59 35.54 101.61
CA GLN A 45 78.64 34.11 101.28
C GLN A 45 77.33 33.30 101.35
N SER A 46 76.16 33.93 101.55
CA SER A 46 74.85 33.23 101.53
C SER A 46 73.84 33.84 100.55
N THR A 47 73.70 35.17 100.53
CA THR A 47 72.73 35.87 99.67
C THR A 47 73.05 35.78 98.17
N VAL A 48 74.33 35.75 97.81
CA VAL A 48 74.78 35.61 96.39
C VAL A 48 74.40 34.24 95.84
N THR A 49 74.50 33.18 96.65
CA THR A 49 74.14 31.81 96.24
C THR A 49 72.64 31.65 95.99
N GLU A 50 71.80 32.27 96.82
CA GLU A 50 70.34 32.27 96.65
C GLU A 50 69.91 33.02 95.38
N LEU A 51 70.56 34.14 95.08
CA LEU A 51 70.27 34.92 93.88
C LEU A 51 70.71 34.20 92.59
N LEU A 52 71.87 33.55 92.60
CA LEU A 52 72.30 32.68 91.48
C LEU A 52 71.33 31.52 91.25
N SER A 53 70.84 30.88 92.32
CA SER A 53 69.83 29.82 92.21
C SER A 53 68.50 30.34 91.62
N ASN A 54 68.08 31.55 91.99
CA ASN A 54 66.90 32.18 91.42
C ASN A 54 67.07 32.54 89.94
N ILE A 55 68.26 33.01 89.54
CA ILE A 55 68.58 33.31 88.13
C ILE A 55 68.54 32.04 87.28
N SER A 56 69.17 30.96 87.75
CA SER A 56 69.14 29.67 87.06
C SER A 56 67.70 29.14 86.92
N ARG A 57 66.88 29.26 87.98
CA ARG A 57 65.45 28.91 87.91
C ARG A 57 64.68 29.76 86.89
N LEU A 58 64.97 31.05 86.81
CA LEU A 58 64.36 31.93 85.82
C LEU A 58 64.79 31.59 84.40
N GLN A 59 66.06 31.25 84.17
CA GLN A 59 66.55 30.77 82.87
C GLN A 59 65.84 29.47 82.46
N ASP A 60 65.66 28.52 83.38
CA ASP A 60 64.92 27.28 83.12
C ASP A 60 63.45 27.54 82.77
N GLN A 61 62.80 28.43 83.52
CA GLN A 61 61.41 28.85 83.24
C GLN A 61 61.30 29.55 81.88
N LEU A 62 62.28 30.38 81.53
CA LEU A 62 62.33 31.11 80.27
C LEU A 62 62.51 30.16 79.08
N SER A 63 63.42 29.19 79.20
CA SER A 63 63.63 28.14 78.20
C SER A 63 62.39 27.26 78.04
N GLY A 64 61.71 26.94 79.14
CA GLY A 64 60.42 26.24 79.12
C GLY A 64 59.33 27.02 78.38
N ALA A 65 59.24 28.33 78.62
CA ALA A 65 58.29 29.21 77.96
C ALA A 65 58.58 29.33 76.44
N GLU A 66 59.84 29.48 76.06
CA GLU A 66 60.27 29.53 74.66
C GLU A 66 59.86 28.25 73.90
N LYS A 67 60.11 27.09 74.49
CA LYS A 67 59.71 25.79 73.93
C LYS A 67 58.19 25.69 73.73
N ASN A 68 57.41 26.15 74.71
CA ASN A 68 55.95 26.13 74.64
C ASN A 68 55.39 27.06 73.54
N VAL A 69 56.00 28.25 73.37
CA VAL A 69 55.65 29.18 72.29
C VAL A 69 55.95 28.56 70.93
N LYS A 70 57.12 27.92 70.78
CA LYS A 70 57.49 27.23 69.55
C LYS A 70 56.50 26.12 69.19
N LEU A 71 56.16 25.25 70.14
CA LEU A 71 55.18 24.18 69.95
C LEU A 71 53.79 24.74 69.59
N SER A 72 53.36 25.82 70.25
CA SER A 72 52.07 26.47 69.95
C SER A 72 52.04 27.04 68.54
N ASN A 73 53.16 27.60 68.07
CA ASN A 73 53.28 28.14 66.71
C ASN A 73 53.26 27.04 65.64
N GLU A 74 53.95 25.92 65.89
CA GLU A 74 53.89 24.75 65.01
C GLU A 74 52.45 24.21 64.89
N ASN A 75 51.73 24.11 66.02
CA ASN A 75 50.32 23.72 66.04
C ASN A 75 49.42 24.71 65.29
N LEU A 76 49.61 26.03 65.48
CA LEU A 76 48.84 27.05 64.77
C LEU A 76 49.07 27.00 63.25
N ASN A 77 50.29 26.74 62.81
CA ASN A 77 50.61 26.58 61.39
C ASN A 77 49.93 25.33 60.79
N ALA A 78 49.94 24.21 61.52
CA ALA A 78 49.22 23.00 61.11
C ALA A 78 47.71 23.26 60.99
N ILE A 79 47.09 23.85 62.01
CA ILE A 79 45.66 24.20 62.01
C ILE A 79 45.33 25.16 60.85
N THR A 80 46.18 26.17 60.60
CA THR A 80 45.98 27.12 59.50
C THR A 80 46.04 26.42 58.14
N SER A 81 46.97 25.47 57.97
CA SER A 81 47.05 24.64 56.76
C SER A 81 45.79 23.82 56.56
N ASP A 82 45.29 23.17 57.62
CA ASP A 82 44.08 22.35 57.58
C ASP A 82 42.83 23.19 57.25
N ILE A 83 42.71 24.39 57.81
CA ILE A 83 41.62 25.33 57.48
C ILE A 83 41.68 25.73 56.01
N ASN A 84 42.87 26.03 55.48
CA ASN A 84 43.03 26.39 54.07
C ASN A 84 42.66 25.23 53.15
N LEU A 85 43.07 24.01 53.48
CA LEU A 85 42.69 22.81 52.73
C LEU A 85 41.18 22.54 52.80
N GLY A 86 40.58 22.73 53.98
CA GLY A 86 39.14 22.64 54.21
C GLY A 86 38.36 23.63 53.34
N ASN A 87 38.81 24.89 53.25
CA ASN A 87 38.18 25.90 52.41
C ASN A 87 38.24 25.54 50.91
N VAL A 88 39.39 25.08 50.40
CA VAL A 88 39.50 24.63 49.00
C VAL A 88 38.58 23.44 48.72
N THR A 89 38.50 22.50 49.66
CA THR A 89 37.60 21.34 49.55
C THR A 89 36.13 21.76 49.55
N LEU A 90 35.76 22.73 50.41
CA LEU A 90 34.42 23.28 50.48
C LEU A 90 34.01 24.01 49.20
N ASP A 91 34.93 24.77 48.60
CA ASP A 91 34.68 25.43 47.31
C ASP A 91 34.51 24.40 46.18
N GLY A 92 35.30 23.32 46.19
CA GLY A 92 35.11 22.19 45.26
C GLY A 92 33.74 21.51 45.42
N LEU A 93 33.28 21.33 46.65
CA LEU A 93 31.94 20.78 46.93
C LEU A 93 30.82 21.71 46.45
N ARG A 94 30.96 23.04 46.65
CA ARG A 94 29.98 24.02 46.15
C ARG A 94 29.84 23.95 44.63
N VAL A 95 30.95 23.92 43.89
CA VAL A 95 30.93 23.77 42.44
C VAL A 95 30.24 22.46 42.02
N SER A 96 30.50 21.38 42.74
CA SER A 96 29.88 20.07 42.47
C SER A 96 28.36 20.08 42.72
N ILE A 97 27.90 20.78 43.76
CA ILE A 97 26.48 20.95 44.07
C ILE A 97 25.78 21.78 42.99
N ASP A 98 26.41 22.85 42.52
CA ASP A 98 25.84 23.69 41.46
C ASP A 98 25.73 22.91 40.13
N ASP A 99 26.74 22.10 39.78
CA ASP A 99 26.69 21.23 38.62
C ASP A 99 25.57 20.17 38.74
N LEU A 100 25.45 19.54 39.91
CA LEU A 100 24.39 18.57 40.17
C LEU A 100 23.00 19.20 40.06
N LYS A 101 22.82 20.39 40.63
CA LYS A 101 21.55 21.14 40.55
C LYS A 101 21.19 21.45 39.11
N ARG A 102 22.14 21.90 38.29
CA ARG A 102 21.93 22.16 36.85
C ARG A 102 21.52 20.90 36.10
N LYS A 103 22.25 19.79 36.29
CA LYS A 103 21.93 18.50 35.67
C LYS A 103 20.55 17.97 36.08
N SER A 104 20.16 18.15 37.34
CA SER A 104 18.83 17.77 37.82
C SER A 104 17.72 18.57 37.14
N LEU A 105 17.92 19.88 36.90
CA LEU A 105 16.97 20.72 36.19
C LEU A 105 16.88 20.34 34.71
N GLU A 106 18.01 20.08 34.06
CA GLU A 106 18.05 19.60 32.67
C GLU A 106 17.33 18.26 32.52
N LEU A 107 17.54 17.32 33.45
CA LEU A 107 16.87 16.02 33.47
C LEU A 107 15.34 16.18 33.60
N GLY A 108 14.87 17.03 34.51
CA GLY A 108 13.44 17.31 34.69
C GLY A 108 12.80 17.87 33.41
N ASN A 109 13.42 18.86 32.78
CA ASN A 109 12.92 19.45 31.54
C ASN A 109 12.89 18.44 30.37
N ASN A 110 13.91 17.59 30.26
CA ASN A 110 13.95 16.56 29.21
C ASN A 110 12.91 15.47 29.45
N ALA A 111 12.65 15.08 30.70
CA ALA A 111 11.60 14.13 31.05
C ALA A 111 10.20 14.66 30.68
N THR A 112 9.91 15.93 30.97
CA THR A 112 8.64 16.57 30.59
C THR A 112 8.47 16.59 29.07
N LYS A 113 9.48 17.00 28.31
CA LYS A 113 9.43 17.00 26.84
C LYS A 113 9.19 15.61 26.26
N LEU A 114 9.83 14.58 26.83
CA LEU A 114 9.63 13.19 26.40
C LEU A 114 8.19 12.72 26.66
N GLN A 115 7.62 13.09 27.81
CA GLN A 115 6.24 12.77 28.15
C GLN A 115 5.24 13.47 27.22
N GLU A 116 5.43 14.77 26.94
CA GLU A 116 4.60 15.55 26.03
C GLU A 116 4.63 14.99 24.60
N ALA A 117 5.82 14.65 24.08
CA ALA A 117 5.98 14.07 22.75
C ALA A 117 5.27 12.70 22.62
N ASN A 118 5.31 11.87 23.67
CA ASN A 118 4.60 10.59 23.67
C ASN A 118 3.08 10.78 23.67
N LEU A 119 2.56 11.75 24.44
CA LEU A 119 1.13 12.07 24.45
C LEU A 119 0.63 12.54 23.08
N GLU A 120 1.40 13.41 22.41
CA GLU A 120 1.04 13.92 21.08
C GLU A 120 1.08 12.80 20.03
N GLY A 121 2.13 11.96 20.05
CA GLY A 121 2.23 10.79 19.18
C GLY A 121 1.09 9.79 19.39
N ALA A 122 0.77 9.47 20.65
CA ALA A 122 -0.32 8.58 21.00
C ALA A 122 -1.69 9.13 20.59
N LEU A 123 -1.92 10.44 20.74
CA LEU A 123 -3.14 11.10 20.28
C LEU A 123 -3.26 11.03 18.75
N ASN A 124 -2.16 11.24 18.03
CA ASN A 124 -2.16 11.18 16.57
C ASN A 124 -2.47 9.75 16.08
N LEU A 125 -1.86 8.73 16.68
CA LEU A 125 -2.17 7.32 16.41
C LEU A 125 -3.64 6.98 16.70
N THR A 126 -4.19 7.52 17.79
CA THR A 126 -5.60 7.30 18.14
C THR A 126 -6.55 7.96 17.14
N ARG A 127 -6.22 9.16 16.65
CA ARG A 127 -6.99 9.84 15.59
C ARG A 127 -6.96 9.05 14.29
N GLU A 128 -5.78 8.61 13.85
CA GLU A 128 -5.63 7.79 12.64
C GLU A 128 -6.37 6.44 12.77
N ALA A 129 -6.31 5.79 13.93
CA ALA A 129 -7.07 4.58 14.20
C ALA A 129 -8.58 4.81 14.13
N LYS A 130 -9.07 5.94 14.67
CA LYS A 130 -10.48 6.33 14.57
C LYS A 130 -10.91 6.54 13.13
N GLU A 131 -10.12 7.26 12.32
CA GLU A 131 -10.43 7.48 10.90
C GLU A 131 -10.48 6.16 10.12
N ARG A 132 -9.51 5.27 10.35
CA ARG A 132 -9.52 3.93 9.75
C ARG A 132 -10.73 3.11 10.17
N ALA A 133 -11.13 3.18 11.45
CA ALA A 133 -12.30 2.46 11.95
C ALA A 133 -13.61 2.98 11.33
N VAL A 134 -13.76 4.30 11.20
CA VAL A 134 -14.94 4.90 10.53
C VAL A 134 -15.01 4.46 9.07
N LYS A 135 -13.90 4.55 8.33
CA LYS A 135 -13.86 4.13 6.93
C LYS A 135 -14.21 2.64 6.76
N ALA A 136 -13.69 1.78 7.63
CA ALA A 136 -14.01 0.36 7.61
C ALA A 136 -15.50 0.08 7.91
N ALA A 137 -16.12 0.86 8.80
CA ALA A 137 -17.56 0.76 9.09
C ALA A 137 -18.40 1.18 7.87
N ASP A 138 -18.06 2.30 7.22
CA ASP A 138 -18.74 2.78 6.01
C ASP A 138 -18.64 1.75 4.87
N GLU A 139 -17.45 1.16 4.67
CA GLU A 139 -17.24 0.09 3.69
C GLU A 139 -18.09 -1.15 3.99
N ALA A 140 -18.20 -1.55 5.26
CA ALA A 140 -19.03 -2.67 5.68
C ALA A 140 -20.53 -2.42 5.44
N GLU A 141 -21.03 -1.21 5.73
CA GLU A 141 -22.42 -0.83 5.46
C GLU A 141 -22.74 -0.85 3.95
N ASN A 142 -21.80 -0.37 3.12
CA ASN A 142 -21.93 -0.42 1.67
C ASN A 142 -22.00 -1.87 1.15
N VAL A 143 -21.13 -2.75 1.65
CA VAL A 143 -21.17 -4.19 1.32
C VAL A 143 -22.52 -4.81 1.70
N GLN A 144 -23.08 -4.45 2.85
CA GLN A 144 -24.38 -4.97 3.27
C GLN A 144 -25.51 -4.52 2.35
N THR A 145 -25.45 -3.28 1.83
CA THR A 145 -26.39 -2.77 0.83
C THR A 145 -26.27 -3.53 -0.50
N ILE A 146 -25.04 -3.81 -0.95
CA ILE A 146 -24.80 -4.62 -2.15
C ILE A 146 -25.40 -6.02 -1.99
N ILE A 147 -25.12 -6.70 -0.88
CA ILE A 147 -25.66 -8.05 -0.60
C ILE A 147 -27.19 -8.04 -0.63
N ALA A 148 -27.84 -7.06 0.02
CA ALA A 148 -29.30 -6.95 0.03
C ALA A 148 -29.88 -6.74 -1.38
N ASN A 149 -29.22 -5.94 -2.22
CA ASN A 149 -29.62 -5.74 -3.61
C ASN A 149 -29.42 -7.00 -4.45
N THR A 150 -28.30 -7.71 -4.26
CA THR A 150 -28.03 -8.98 -4.95
C THR A 150 -29.05 -10.04 -4.58
N ASP A 151 -29.40 -10.20 -3.31
CA ASP A 151 -30.43 -11.15 -2.86
C ASP A 151 -31.80 -10.86 -3.52
N ARG A 152 -32.18 -9.58 -3.63
CA ARG A 152 -33.40 -9.17 -4.35
C ARG A 152 -33.34 -9.54 -5.83
N GLN A 153 -32.20 -9.33 -6.50
CA GLN A 153 -32.04 -9.67 -7.91
C GLN A 153 -32.07 -11.18 -8.16
N ILE A 154 -31.46 -11.98 -7.28
CA ILE A 154 -31.51 -13.44 -7.34
C ILE A 154 -32.96 -13.89 -7.23
N LYS A 155 -33.70 -13.47 -6.21
CA LYS A 155 -35.11 -13.84 -6.02
C LYS A 155 -36.00 -13.44 -7.20
N ASN A 156 -35.77 -12.25 -7.77
CA ASN A 156 -36.51 -11.82 -8.96
C ASN A 156 -36.19 -12.70 -10.17
N THR A 157 -34.92 -13.05 -10.35
CA THR A 157 -34.47 -13.92 -11.44
C THR A 157 -35.02 -15.32 -11.28
N ASP A 158 -34.97 -15.90 -10.09
CA ASP A 158 -35.54 -17.22 -9.78
C ASP A 158 -37.03 -17.25 -10.08
N ARG A 159 -37.78 -16.22 -9.66
CA ARG A 159 -39.20 -16.10 -9.97
C ARG A 159 -39.46 -16.00 -11.48
N LEU A 160 -38.63 -15.26 -12.22
CA LEU A 160 -38.76 -15.15 -13.68
C LEU A 160 -38.46 -16.49 -14.35
N ILE A 161 -37.46 -17.23 -13.87
CA ILE A 161 -37.14 -18.58 -14.34
C ILE A 161 -38.33 -19.51 -14.08
N GLU A 162 -38.87 -19.54 -12.87
CA GLU A 162 -40.03 -20.39 -12.52
C GLU A 162 -41.25 -20.09 -13.39
N LEU A 163 -41.58 -18.80 -13.59
CA LEU A 163 -42.69 -18.38 -14.44
C LEU A 163 -42.47 -18.77 -15.91
N GLN A 164 -41.24 -18.65 -16.40
CA GLN A 164 -40.93 -18.91 -17.79
C GLN A 164 -40.67 -20.39 -18.08
N TYR A 165 -40.34 -21.20 -17.07
CA TYR A 165 -40.02 -22.62 -17.24
C TYR A 165 -41.17 -23.41 -17.86
N ALA A 166 -42.40 -23.17 -17.36
CA ALA A 166 -43.60 -23.81 -17.92
C ALA A 166 -43.83 -23.40 -19.38
N ASN A 167 -43.68 -22.11 -19.69
CA ASN A 167 -43.83 -21.60 -21.06
C ASN A 167 -42.77 -22.18 -21.99
N PHE A 168 -41.51 -22.22 -21.57
CA PHE A 168 -40.42 -22.80 -22.35
C PHE A 168 -40.68 -24.28 -22.66
N ASN A 169 -41.06 -25.07 -21.65
CA ASN A 169 -41.37 -26.48 -21.84
C ASN A 169 -42.58 -26.68 -22.78
N ASN A 170 -43.63 -25.86 -22.63
CA ASN A 170 -44.78 -25.91 -23.51
C ASN A 170 -44.41 -25.56 -24.96
N THR A 171 -43.67 -24.48 -25.18
CA THR A 171 -43.20 -24.08 -26.52
C THR A 171 -42.30 -25.14 -27.15
N GLN A 172 -41.40 -25.75 -26.36
CA GLN A 172 -40.55 -26.83 -26.85
C GLN A 172 -41.39 -28.04 -27.29
N ASN A 173 -42.34 -28.48 -26.46
CA ASN A 173 -43.24 -29.59 -26.80
C ASN A 173 -44.12 -29.28 -28.02
N GLU A 174 -44.59 -28.04 -28.17
CA GLU A 174 -45.34 -27.61 -29.36
C GLU A 174 -44.48 -27.61 -30.62
N ASN A 175 -43.23 -27.17 -30.52
CA ASN A 175 -42.29 -27.20 -31.64
C ASN A 175 -41.98 -28.63 -32.06
N ASP A 176 -41.74 -29.53 -31.10
CA ASP A 176 -41.48 -30.94 -31.40
C ASP A 176 -42.68 -31.60 -32.09
N LYS A 177 -43.91 -31.31 -31.63
CA LYS A 177 -45.14 -31.75 -32.32
C LYS A 177 -45.23 -31.22 -33.75
N LYS A 178 -44.98 -29.93 -33.98
CA LYS A 178 -45.00 -29.34 -35.32
C LYS A 178 -43.93 -29.94 -36.22
N LEU A 179 -42.75 -30.23 -35.69
CA LEU A 179 -41.67 -30.90 -36.44
C LEU A 179 -42.09 -32.31 -36.85
N ASP A 180 -42.74 -33.06 -35.97
CA ASP A 180 -43.24 -34.39 -36.28
C ASP A 180 -44.40 -34.33 -37.30
N GLU A 181 -45.31 -33.37 -37.18
CA GLU A 181 -46.36 -33.12 -38.18
C GLU A 181 -45.77 -32.81 -39.56
N LEU A 182 -44.77 -31.93 -39.64
CA LEU A 182 -44.08 -31.60 -40.88
C LEU A 182 -43.34 -32.81 -41.46
N ARG A 183 -42.71 -33.64 -40.62
CA ARG A 183 -42.08 -34.89 -41.06
C ARG A 183 -43.11 -35.85 -41.65
N GLN A 184 -44.26 -36.01 -41.00
CA GLN A 184 -45.33 -36.86 -41.52
C GLN A 184 -45.88 -36.34 -42.85
N GLN A 185 -46.10 -35.03 -42.98
CA GLN A 185 -46.52 -34.42 -44.24
C GLN A 185 -45.47 -34.62 -45.35
N LEU A 186 -44.18 -34.52 -45.03
CA LEU A 186 -43.10 -34.76 -45.99
C LEU A 186 -43.04 -36.22 -46.43
N LEU A 187 -43.20 -37.16 -45.50
CA LEU A 187 -43.25 -38.60 -45.81
C LEU A 187 -44.48 -38.95 -46.66
N ASP A 188 -45.65 -38.37 -46.36
CA ASP A 188 -46.85 -38.55 -47.16
C ASP A 188 -46.68 -37.99 -48.58
N LEU A 189 -46.14 -36.78 -48.70
CA LEU A 189 -45.83 -36.19 -49.99
C LEU A 189 -44.84 -37.06 -50.77
N GLN A 190 -43.75 -37.49 -50.13
CA GLN A 190 -42.75 -38.36 -50.75
C GLN A 190 -43.37 -39.68 -51.22
N SER A 191 -44.30 -40.27 -50.46
CA SER A 191 -45.01 -41.49 -50.85
C SER A 191 -45.96 -41.27 -52.04
N GLN A 192 -46.39 -40.04 -52.32
CA GLN A 192 -47.29 -39.71 -53.41
C GLN A 192 -46.57 -39.28 -54.70
N LEU A 193 -45.31 -38.83 -54.60
CA LEU A 193 -44.49 -38.42 -55.74
C LEU A 193 -44.38 -39.45 -56.87
N PRO A 194 -44.18 -40.76 -56.62
CA PRO A 194 -43.99 -41.70 -57.73
C PRO A 194 -45.26 -41.85 -58.56
N LYS A 195 -46.44 -41.82 -57.91
CA LYS A 195 -47.75 -41.82 -58.61
C LYS A 195 -48.01 -40.54 -59.39
N ILE A 196 -47.52 -39.40 -58.89
CA ILE A 196 -47.60 -38.12 -59.62
C ILE A 196 -46.68 -38.18 -60.84
N ASN A 197 -45.46 -38.68 -60.69
CA ASN A 197 -44.50 -38.88 -61.78
C ASN A 197 -45.05 -39.85 -62.83
N GLU A 198 -45.77 -40.90 -62.43
CA GLU A 198 -46.46 -41.80 -63.36
C GLU A 198 -47.45 -41.05 -64.24
N LYS A 199 -48.33 -40.26 -63.63
CA LYS A 199 -49.36 -39.50 -64.36
C LYS A 199 -48.79 -38.39 -65.22
N MET A 200 -47.77 -37.69 -64.73
CA MET A 200 -47.22 -36.51 -65.41
C MET A 200 -46.14 -36.88 -66.43
N CYS A 201 -45.20 -37.73 -66.02
CA CYS A 201 -43.99 -38.08 -66.79
C CYS A 201 -44.10 -39.44 -67.48
N GLY A 202 -45.03 -40.32 -67.09
CA GLY A 202 -45.33 -41.58 -67.78
C GLY A 202 -44.78 -42.85 -67.13
N GLN A 203 -44.09 -42.75 -65.99
CA GLN A 203 -43.55 -43.89 -65.26
C GLN A 203 -43.60 -43.65 -63.74
N GLU A 204 -44.01 -44.66 -62.97
CA GLU A 204 -43.96 -44.64 -61.51
C GLU A 204 -42.50 -44.81 -61.04
N SER A 205 -41.85 -43.70 -60.68
CA SER A 205 -40.49 -43.72 -60.14
C SER A 205 -40.24 -42.53 -59.23
N ASP A 206 -39.44 -42.75 -58.20
CA ASP A 206 -38.89 -41.72 -57.30
C ASP A 206 -37.46 -41.32 -57.68
N THR A 207 -36.88 -41.96 -58.69
CA THR A 207 -35.54 -41.65 -59.20
C THR A 207 -35.62 -40.93 -60.55
N CYS A 208 -34.55 -40.22 -60.90
CA CYS A 208 -34.44 -39.50 -62.16
C CYS A 208 -34.14 -40.45 -63.33
N ASP A 209 -35.11 -41.33 -63.62
CA ASP A 209 -34.99 -42.36 -64.65
C ASP A 209 -35.25 -41.78 -66.06
N ILE A 210 -35.46 -42.66 -67.05
CA ILE A 210 -35.63 -42.33 -68.47
C ILE A 210 -36.70 -41.25 -68.69
N CYS A 211 -37.82 -41.37 -67.99
CA CYS A 211 -38.94 -40.44 -68.02
C CYS A 211 -38.80 -39.25 -67.07
N GLY A 212 -37.79 -39.24 -66.20
CA GLY A 212 -37.59 -38.19 -65.21
C GLY A 212 -38.69 -38.12 -64.16
N GLY A 213 -38.82 -36.95 -63.52
CA GLY A 213 -39.71 -36.77 -62.36
C GLY A 213 -39.54 -35.42 -61.67
N ALA A 214 -40.34 -35.19 -60.63
CA ALA A 214 -40.24 -33.99 -59.79
C ALA A 214 -38.80 -33.83 -59.23
N GLY A 215 -38.17 -32.69 -59.48
CA GLY A 215 -36.80 -32.40 -59.04
C GLY A 215 -35.68 -32.87 -59.97
N CYS A 216 -35.98 -33.61 -61.04
CA CYS A 216 -34.98 -34.17 -61.96
C CYS A 216 -34.59 -33.24 -63.13
N GLY A 217 -35.25 -32.10 -63.28
CA GLY A 217 -35.02 -31.15 -64.38
C GLY A 217 -35.51 -31.60 -65.76
N LYS A 218 -36.02 -32.83 -65.87
CA LYS A 218 -36.66 -33.42 -67.06
C LYS A 218 -37.87 -34.24 -66.62
N CYS A 219 -38.95 -34.19 -67.40
CA CYS A 219 -40.14 -35.02 -67.22
C CYS A 219 -40.73 -35.33 -68.61
N GLY A 220 -40.95 -36.61 -68.90
CA GLY A 220 -41.40 -37.10 -70.21
C GLY A 220 -40.27 -37.42 -71.20
N GLY A 221 -40.67 -37.82 -72.41
CA GLY A 221 -39.80 -38.16 -73.52
C GLY A 221 -40.44 -39.18 -74.45
N ILE A 222 -39.76 -39.49 -75.56
CA ILE A 222 -40.29 -40.43 -76.59
C ILE A 222 -40.66 -41.79 -75.99
N SER A 223 -39.92 -42.27 -75.00
CA SER A 223 -40.18 -43.55 -74.32
C SER A 223 -41.29 -43.49 -73.26
N CYS A 224 -41.95 -42.34 -73.09
CA CYS A 224 -42.81 -42.03 -71.95
C CYS A 224 -44.18 -41.52 -72.43
N ASP A 225 -44.73 -42.22 -73.42
CA ASP A 225 -45.94 -41.87 -74.16
C ASP A 225 -47.20 -41.79 -73.28
N GLN A 226 -47.21 -42.46 -72.12
CA GLN A 226 -48.33 -42.41 -71.18
C GLN A 226 -48.38 -41.13 -70.35
N GLY A 227 -47.27 -40.39 -70.25
CA GLY A 227 -47.16 -39.17 -69.46
C GLY A 227 -47.96 -38.01 -70.05
N ALA A 228 -48.62 -37.24 -69.18
CA ALA A 228 -49.37 -36.05 -69.58
C ALA A 228 -48.51 -35.01 -70.31
N ILE A 229 -47.25 -34.81 -69.88
CA ILE A 229 -46.34 -33.84 -70.53
C ILE A 229 -46.03 -34.27 -71.97
N THR A 230 -45.62 -35.52 -72.17
CA THR A 230 -45.30 -36.02 -73.51
C THR A 230 -46.51 -36.00 -74.44
N LYS A 231 -47.71 -36.34 -73.94
CA LYS A 231 -48.96 -36.20 -74.71
C LYS A 231 -49.23 -34.75 -75.12
N ALA A 232 -49.03 -33.81 -74.21
CA ALA A 232 -49.21 -32.39 -74.49
C ALA A 232 -48.18 -31.86 -75.52
N GLU A 233 -46.91 -32.25 -75.40
CA GLU A 233 -45.86 -31.90 -76.36
C GLU A 233 -46.14 -32.48 -77.75
N GLN A 234 -46.54 -33.75 -77.83
CA GLN A 234 -46.92 -34.39 -79.08
C GLN A 234 -48.13 -33.72 -79.72
N ALA A 235 -49.15 -33.36 -78.93
CA ALA A 235 -50.32 -32.64 -79.41
C ALA A 235 -49.94 -31.24 -79.91
N PHE A 236 -49.05 -30.53 -79.21
CA PHE A 236 -48.56 -29.22 -79.62
C PHE A 236 -47.74 -29.29 -80.91
N ASP A 237 -46.80 -30.22 -81.02
CA ASP A 237 -46.02 -30.45 -82.25
C ASP A 237 -46.92 -30.83 -83.43
N PHE A 238 -47.92 -31.69 -83.18
CA PHE A 238 -48.91 -32.04 -84.19
C PHE A 238 -49.74 -30.84 -84.64
N ALA A 239 -50.20 -30.01 -83.70
CA ALA A 239 -50.94 -28.78 -84.00
C ALA A 239 -50.10 -27.80 -84.82
N ASN A 240 -48.84 -27.56 -84.43
CA ASN A 240 -47.93 -26.65 -85.12
C ASN A 240 -47.58 -27.15 -86.54
N LYS A 241 -47.31 -28.46 -86.69
CA LYS A 241 -47.13 -29.08 -88.03
C LYS A 241 -48.39 -28.95 -88.88
N THR A 242 -49.56 -29.13 -88.29
CA THR A 242 -50.84 -29.00 -88.99
C THR A 242 -51.07 -27.54 -89.40
N GLU A 243 -50.80 -26.57 -88.53
CA GLU A 243 -50.87 -25.14 -88.84
C GLU A 243 -49.95 -24.76 -90.00
N HIS A 244 -48.69 -25.21 -89.96
CA HIS A 244 -47.74 -24.99 -91.07
C HIS A 244 -48.24 -25.60 -92.38
N ARG A 245 -48.76 -26.82 -92.35
CA ARG A 245 -49.33 -27.47 -93.54
C ARG A 245 -50.57 -26.76 -94.07
N ILE A 246 -51.45 -26.28 -93.19
CA ILE A 246 -52.63 -25.50 -93.60
C ILE A 246 -52.18 -24.21 -94.29
N LYS A 247 -51.22 -23.48 -93.71
CA LYS A 247 -50.71 -22.23 -94.29
C LYS A 247 -50.06 -22.45 -95.66
N ASP A 248 -49.30 -23.52 -95.84
CA ASP A 248 -48.68 -23.87 -97.12
C ASP A 248 -49.73 -24.21 -98.19
N HIS A 249 -50.76 -24.98 -97.82
CA HIS A 249 -51.88 -25.29 -98.69
C HIS A 249 -52.72 -24.04 -99.02
N GLU A 250 -52.89 -23.12 -98.07
CA GLU A 250 -53.58 -21.83 -98.27
C GLU A 250 -52.83 -20.96 -99.30
N LEU A 251 -51.52 -20.80 -99.16
CA LEU A 251 -50.69 -20.07 -100.14
C LEU A 251 -50.77 -20.70 -101.54
N THR A 252 -50.67 -22.02 -101.62
CA THR A 252 -50.80 -22.75 -102.90
C THR A 252 -52.18 -22.55 -103.53
N ALA A 253 -53.24 -22.53 -102.71
CA ALA A 253 -54.60 -22.29 -103.18
C ALA A 253 -54.80 -20.84 -103.64
N GLU A 254 -54.23 -19.85 -102.95
CA GLU A 254 -54.24 -18.45 -103.38
C GLU A 254 -53.52 -18.27 -104.72
N ASP A 255 -52.34 -18.87 -104.91
CA ASP A 255 -51.58 -18.81 -106.16
C ASP A 255 -52.34 -19.46 -107.32
N LEU A 256 -52.98 -20.61 -107.07
CA LEU A 256 -53.84 -21.26 -108.05
C LEU A 256 -55.05 -20.36 -108.39
N PHE A 257 -55.69 -19.76 -107.38
CA PHE A 257 -56.82 -18.86 -107.58
C PHE A 257 -56.44 -17.62 -108.39
N ARG A 258 -55.28 -17.02 -108.12
CA ARG A 258 -54.71 -15.91 -108.92
C ARG A 258 -54.47 -16.36 -110.36
N SER A 259 -53.85 -17.52 -110.56
CA SER A 259 -53.59 -18.07 -111.90
C SER A 259 -54.88 -18.30 -112.69
N VAL A 260 -55.91 -18.90 -112.07
CA VAL A 260 -57.22 -19.11 -112.70
C VAL A 260 -57.92 -17.77 -113.01
N SER A 261 -57.81 -16.80 -112.10
CA SER A 261 -58.39 -15.46 -112.30
C SER A 261 -57.71 -14.70 -113.43
N GLN A 262 -56.38 -14.80 -113.54
CA GLN A 262 -55.59 -14.26 -114.65
C GLN A 262 -56.03 -14.89 -115.98
N ILE A 263 -56.07 -16.23 -116.06
CA ILE A 263 -56.53 -16.97 -117.25
C ILE A 263 -57.95 -16.54 -117.63
N LYS A 264 -58.85 -16.35 -116.65
CA LYS A 264 -60.20 -15.86 -116.89
C LYS A 264 -60.20 -14.46 -117.50
N GLN A 265 -59.41 -13.53 -116.98
CA GLN A 265 -59.29 -12.17 -117.53
C GLN A 265 -58.70 -12.19 -118.94
N ASP A 266 -57.63 -12.95 -119.17
CA ASP A 266 -57.01 -13.09 -120.49
C ASP A 266 -57.99 -13.71 -121.50
N THR A 267 -58.78 -14.70 -121.09
CA THR A 267 -59.82 -15.32 -121.95
C THR A 267 -60.94 -14.33 -122.30
N VAL A 268 -61.30 -13.43 -121.37
CA VAL A 268 -62.28 -12.36 -121.63
C VAL A 268 -61.68 -11.28 -122.55
N SER A 269 -60.41 -10.93 -122.38
CA SER A 269 -59.67 -10.00 -123.24
C SER A 269 -59.51 -10.51 -124.68
N VAL A 270 -59.36 -11.82 -124.89
CA VAL A 270 -59.26 -12.44 -126.24
C VAL A 270 -60.63 -12.52 -126.94
N ARG A 271 -61.73 -12.39 -126.19
CA ARG A 271 -63.11 -12.35 -126.72
C ARG A 271 -63.64 -10.93 -127.01
N SER A 272 -62.85 -9.90 -126.72
CA SER A 272 -63.16 -8.48 -126.97
C SER A 272 -62.49 -8.02 -128.26
#